data_AF-A0A7J3XHZ8-F1
#
_entry.id   AF-A0A7J3XHZ8-F1
#
_cell.length_a   1.000
_cell.length_b   1.000
_cell.length_c   1.000
_cell.angle_alpha   90.00
_cell.angle_beta   90.00
_cell.angle_gamma   90.00
#
_symmetry.space_group_name_H-M   'P 1'
#
loop_
_entity.id
_entity.type
_entity.pdbx_description
1 polymer ?
#
loop_
_entity_poly.entity_id
_entity_poly.type
_entity_poly.pdbx_seq_one_letter_code
_entity_poly.pdbx_strand_id
1 'polypeptide(L)'
;MGELVDEGRRCGLPVIVSVGGSSVEEYVRVASAAEEAGADAVELNLSCPTTPGYGLDAASDPQLVYRTVREVSGTVRVPIIAKLGLSLRAGLLELAGKALEGGARALTLINSVGVLAVDPENLRIALSSSNMGYSGSPILYIGLKAVYEVYREYGAEIVGCGGVASWRDAASYVLVGARALQVATALMLSRSPRAFVDGLLRGLEDWLERKGFRSIREAVGYVHRA
;
A
#
# COMPACT_ATOMS: atom_id res chain seq x y z
N MET A 1 -8.01 7.30 -18.17
CA MET A 1 -8.19 7.49 -16.71
C MET A 1 -9.65 7.76 -16.39
N GLY A 2 -10.27 8.81 -16.96
CA GLY A 2 -11.71 9.12 -16.79
C GLY A 2 -12.63 7.90 -16.90
N GLU A 3 -12.58 7.15 -17.99
CA GLU A 3 -13.44 5.96 -18.18
C GLU A 3 -13.31 4.90 -17.06
N LEU A 4 -12.10 4.66 -16.55
CA LEU A 4 -11.88 3.70 -15.46
C LEU A 4 -12.43 4.22 -14.13
N VAL A 5 -12.28 5.52 -13.88
CA VAL A 5 -12.83 6.17 -12.68
C VAL A 5 -14.34 6.17 -12.73
N ASP A 6 -14.94 6.51 -13.88
CA ASP A 6 -16.38 6.49 -14.10
C ASP A 6 -16.96 5.10 -13.87
N GLU A 7 -16.32 4.05 -14.39
CA GLU A 7 -16.77 2.67 -14.19
C GLU A 7 -16.71 2.25 -12.71
N GLY A 8 -15.63 2.63 -12.00
CA GLY A 8 -15.53 2.41 -10.55
C GLY A 8 -16.65 3.12 -9.78
N ARG A 9 -16.92 4.38 -10.13
CA ARG A 9 -17.97 5.19 -9.49
C ARG A 9 -19.39 4.68 -9.77
N ARG A 10 -19.64 4.07 -10.93
CA ARG A 10 -20.94 3.43 -11.24
C ARG A 10 -21.31 2.31 -10.26
N CYS A 11 -20.32 1.72 -9.59
CA CYS A 11 -20.53 0.74 -8.53
C CYS A 11 -20.99 1.37 -7.20
N GLY A 12 -21.06 2.70 -7.09
CA GLY A 12 -21.42 3.41 -5.85
C GLY A 12 -20.36 3.34 -4.76
N LEU A 13 -19.12 3.00 -5.11
CA LEU A 13 -17.99 2.87 -4.20
C LEU A 13 -16.96 3.98 -4.43
N PRO A 14 -16.23 4.42 -3.38
CA PRO A 14 -15.11 5.35 -3.55
C PRO A 14 -14.01 4.78 -4.44
N VAL A 15 -13.43 5.60 -5.31
CA VAL A 15 -12.34 5.22 -6.22
C VAL A 15 -11.05 5.89 -5.78
N ILE A 16 -10.05 5.07 -5.44
CA ILE A 16 -8.68 5.53 -5.16
C ILE A 16 -7.84 5.29 -6.40
N VAL A 17 -7.29 6.35 -7.00
CA VAL A 17 -6.43 6.24 -8.18
C VAL A 17 -4.97 6.19 -7.74
N SER A 18 -4.29 5.08 -8.06
CA SER A 18 -2.84 4.95 -7.83
C SER A 18 -2.07 5.59 -8.98
N VAL A 19 -1.14 6.49 -8.67
CA VAL A 19 -0.35 7.26 -9.65
C VAL A 19 1.14 7.06 -9.43
N GLY A 20 1.89 7.07 -10.52
CA GLY A 20 3.35 7.04 -10.52
C GLY A 20 3.91 8.14 -11.43
N GLY A 21 5.15 8.55 -11.17
CA GLY A 21 5.83 9.59 -11.94
C GLY A 21 7.34 9.46 -11.86
N SER A 22 8.02 10.13 -12.80
CA SER A 22 9.48 10.21 -12.95
C SER A 22 10.07 11.53 -12.44
N SER A 23 9.23 12.46 -12.00
CA SER A 23 9.62 13.72 -11.38
C SER A 23 8.51 14.23 -10.46
N VAL A 24 8.81 15.21 -9.60
CA VAL A 24 7.79 15.83 -8.73
C VAL A 24 6.68 16.44 -9.58
N GLU A 25 7.05 17.11 -10.68
CA GLU A 25 6.13 17.76 -11.62
C GLU A 25 5.23 16.74 -12.33
N GLU A 26 5.75 15.55 -12.64
CA GLU A 26 4.94 14.48 -13.20
C GLU A 26 3.96 13.92 -12.18
N TYR A 27 4.38 13.70 -10.93
CA TYR A 27 3.46 13.30 -9.86
C TYR A 27 2.33 14.32 -9.69
N VAL A 28 2.64 15.62 -9.67
CA VAL A 28 1.64 16.68 -9.60
C VAL A 28 0.68 16.61 -10.78
N ARG A 29 1.21 16.54 -12.01
CA ARG A 29 0.39 16.47 -13.24
C ARG A 29 -0.56 15.28 -13.24
N VAL A 30 -0.06 14.08 -12.91
CA VAL A 30 -0.86 12.85 -12.95
C VAL A 30 -1.86 12.80 -11.78
N ALA A 31 -1.49 13.31 -10.60
CA ALA A 31 -2.42 13.43 -9.48
C ALA A 31 -3.56 14.42 -9.78
N SER A 32 -3.27 15.57 -10.39
CA SER A 32 -4.30 16.52 -10.82
C SER A 32 -5.24 15.91 -11.85
N ALA A 33 -4.70 15.19 -12.84
CA ALA A 33 -5.52 14.48 -13.83
C ALA A 33 -6.40 13.39 -13.19
N ALA A 34 -5.95 12.76 -12.10
CA ALA A 34 -6.75 11.81 -11.34
C ALA A 34 -7.90 12.48 -10.57
N GLU A 35 -7.64 13.64 -9.93
CA GLU A 35 -8.70 14.43 -9.30
C GLU A 35 -9.73 14.92 -10.34
N GLU A 36 -9.27 15.45 -11.48
CA GLU A 36 -10.15 15.91 -12.57
C GLU A 36 -11.01 14.78 -13.14
N ALA A 37 -10.47 13.55 -13.17
CA ALA A 37 -11.20 12.35 -13.56
C ALA A 37 -12.23 11.89 -12.49
N GLY A 38 -12.27 12.53 -11.32
CA GLY A 38 -13.24 12.23 -10.26
C GLY A 38 -12.77 11.21 -9.22
N ALA A 39 -11.45 11.04 -9.03
CA ALA A 39 -10.92 10.22 -7.94
C ALA A 39 -11.36 10.77 -6.58
N ASP A 40 -11.70 9.89 -5.63
CA ASP A 40 -12.04 10.29 -4.25
C ASP A 40 -10.80 10.36 -3.35
N ALA A 41 -9.70 9.74 -3.77
CA ALA A 41 -8.37 9.85 -3.18
C ALA A 41 -7.31 9.50 -4.24
N VAL A 42 -6.08 9.96 -4.02
CA VAL A 42 -4.92 9.61 -4.86
C VAL A 42 -3.89 8.85 -4.02
N GLU A 43 -3.47 7.69 -4.51
CA GLU A 43 -2.36 6.93 -3.92
C GLU A 43 -1.07 7.18 -4.72
N LEU A 44 -0.07 7.81 -4.10
CA LEU A 44 1.24 8.02 -4.70
C LEU A 44 2.07 6.74 -4.55
N ASN A 45 2.32 6.05 -5.66
CA ASN A 45 3.19 4.89 -5.72
C ASN A 45 4.66 5.32 -5.77
N LEU A 46 5.21 5.69 -4.62
CA LEU A 46 6.55 6.25 -4.48
C LEU A 46 7.69 5.21 -4.56
N SER A 47 7.36 3.94 -4.81
CA SER A 47 8.30 2.82 -4.69
C SER A 47 8.33 1.90 -5.92
N CYS A 48 7.82 2.37 -7.07
CA CYS A 48 7.79 1.58 -8.30
C CYS A 48 9.21 1.38 -8.87
N PRO A 49 9.71 0.13 -9.01
CA PRO A 49 11.09 -0.12 -9.42
C PRO A 49 11.39 0.15 -10.90
N THR A 50 10.37 0.38 -11.73
CA THR A 50 10.49 0.40 -13.19
C THR A 50 10.62 1.80 -13.81
N THR A 51 10.73 2.87 -13.01
CA THR A 51 10.90 4.24 -13.52
C THR A 51 12.38 4.64 -13.48
N PRO A 52 13.08 4.75 -14.63
CA PRO A 52 14.47 5.18 -14.66
C PRO A 52 14.65 6.55 -13.99
N GLY A 53 15.59 6.66 -13.05
CA GLY A 53 15.93 7.91 -12.35
C GLY A 53 14.96 8.35 -11.23
N TYR A 54 13.85 7.65 -11.01
CA TYR A 54 12.87 8.03 -9.97
C TYR A 54 12.18 6.84 -9.27
N GLY A 55 12.42 5.59 -9.68
CA GLY A 55 11.77 4.42 -9.12
C GLY A 55 12.31 4.00 -7.74
N LEU A 56 13.11 2.93 -7.70
CA LEU A 56 13.85 2.50 -6.50
C LEU A 56 14.68 3.63 -5.86
N ASP A 57 15.08 4.62 -6.66
CA ASP A 57 15.86 5.78 -6.22
C ASP A 57 15.03 6.79 -5.41
N ALA A 58 13.74 7.02 -5.72
CA ALA A 58 12.91 7.96 -4.95
C ALA A 58 12.44 7.40 -3.62
N ALA A 59 12.14 6.09 -3.54
CA ALA A 59 11.90 5.41 -2.27
C ALA A 59 13.18 5.28 -1.41
N SER A 60 14.34 5.66 -1.93
CA SER A 60 15.62 5.63 -1.20
C SER A 60 16.07 7.02 -0.74
N ASP A 61 15.35 8.08 -1.11
CA ASP A 61 15.60 9.46 -0.69
C ASP A 61 14.39 10.01 0.09
N PRO A 62 14.46 10.06 1.43
CA PRO A 62 13.41 10.61 2.28
C PRO A 62 13.05 12.07 1.95
N GLN A 63 13.98 12.88 1.47
CA GLN A 63 13.71 14.27 1.08
C GLN A 63 12.94 14.35 -0.23
N LEU A 64 13.16 13.39 -1.14
CA LEU A 64 12.35 13.30 -2.35
C LEU A 64 10.93 12.86 -2.02
N VAL A 65 10.74 11.89 -1.12
CA VAL A 65 9.41 11.51 -0.60
C VAL A 65 8.68 12.72 -0.02
N TYR A 66 9.34 13.46 0.89
CA TYR A 66 8.76 14.67 1.49
C TYR A 66 8.33 15.68 0.42
N ARG A 67 9.25 16.06 -0.50
CA ARG A 67 8.96 17.05 -1.54
C ARG A 67 7.82 16.61 -2.45
N THR A 68 7.83 15.36 -2.92
CA THR A 68 6.77 14.84 -3.80
C THR A 68 5.41 14.87 -3.13
N VAL A 69 5.31 14.37 -1.89
CA VAL A 69 4.04 14.39 -1.15
C VAL A 69 3.60 15.82 -0.84
N ARG A 70 4.54 16.72 -0.51
CA ARG A 70 4.27 18.13 -0.21
C ARG A 70 3.71 18.89 -1.40
N GLU A 71 4.33 18.77 -2.56
CA GLU A 71 3.89 19.47 -3.77
C GLU A 71 2.53 18.94 -4.27
N VAL A 72 2.34 17.62 -4.24
CA VAL A 72 1.06 17.03 -4.64
C VAL A 72 -0.06 17.41 -3.68
N SER A 73 0.16 17.26 -2.37
CA SER A 73 -0.87 17.61 -1.36
C SER A 73 -1.19 19.11 -1.31
N GLY A 74 -0.26 19.97 -1.74
CA GLY A 74 -0.50 21.40 -1.92
C GLY A 74 -1.27 21.75 -3.20
N THR A 75 -1.37 20.83 -4.15
CA THR A 75 -1.98 21.07 -5.46
C THR A 75 -3.38 20.46 -5.59
N VAL A 76 -3.57 19.23 -5.14
CA VAL A 76 -4.89 18.55 -5.20
C VAL A 76 -5.64 18.70 -3.89
N ARG A 77 -6.97 18.59 -3.94
CA ARG A 77 -7.88 18.72 -2.79
C ARG A 77 -8.29 17.37 -2.22
N VAL A 78 -8.27 16.32 -3.03
CA VAL A 78 -8.54 14.95 -2.58
C VAL A 78 -7.42 14.43 -1.66
N PRO A 79 -7.73 13.58 -0.68
CA PRO A 79 -6.73 13.04 0.24
C PRO A 79 -5.65 12.24 -0.48
N ILE A 80 -4.41 12.44 -0.03
CA ILE A 80 -3.23 11.74 -0.52
C ILE A 80 -2.88 10.54 0.36
N ILE A 81 -2.63 9.40 -0.26
CA ILE A 81 -2.13 8.18 0.38
C ILE A 81 -0.72 7.94 -0.16
N ALA A 82 0.29 7.80 0.69
CA ALA A 82 1.64 7.46 0.24
C ALA A 82 1.87 5.94 0.32
N LYS A 83 2.13 5.30 -0.82
CA LYS A 83 2.46 3.87 -0.87
C LYS A 83 3.97 3.66 -0.86
N LEU A 84 4.45 3.04 0.23
CA LEU A 84 5.88 2.91 0.50
C LEU A 84 6.33 1.44 0.40
N GLY A 85 7.55 1.25 -0.10
CA GLY A 85 8.26 -0.02 -0.13
C GLY A 85 9.27 -0.11 1.00
N LEU A 86 9.99 -1.24 1.06
CA LEU A 86 11.10 -1.41 1.99
C LEU A 86 12.37 -0.83 1.35
N SER A 87 12.91 0.24 1.94
CA SER A 87 14.23 0.76 1.59
C SER A 87 15.26 0.30 2.61
N LEU A 88 16.31 -0.37 2.13
CA LEU A 88 17.45 -0.73 2.97
C LEU A 88 18.35 0.47 3.30
N ARG A 89 18.25 1.56 2.52
CA ARG A 89 19.11 2.74 2.68
C ARG A 89 18.58 3.71 3.74
N ALA A 90 17.32 4.13 3.60
CA ALA A 90 16.67 5.07 4.51
C ALA A 90 15.93 4.36 5.67
N GLY A 91 15.46 3.14 5.44
CA GLY A 91 14.54 2.47 6.36
C GLY A 91 13.11 2.99 6.22
N LEU A 92 12.14 2.15 6.59
CA LEU A 92 10.72 2.45 6.39
C LEU A 92 10.20 3.57 7.30
N LEU A 93 10.66 3.64 8.55
CA LEU A 93 10.18 4.64 9.51
C LEU A 93 10.49 6.06 9.02
N GLU A 94 11.71 6.31 8.56
CA GLU A 94 12.10 7.63 8.05
C GLU A 94 11.25 8.05 6.83
N LEU A 95 11.03 7.13 5.88
CA LEU A 95 10.19 7.38 4.71
C LEU A 95 8.73 7.67 5.12
N ALA A 96 8.20 6.89 6.06
CA ALA A 96 6.84 7.09 6.59
C ALA A 96 6.71 8.47 7.26
N GLY A 97 7.67 8.84 8.11
CA GLY A 97 7.73 10.16 8.74
C GLY A 97 7.75 11.28 7.70
N LYS A 98 8.59 11.19 6.66
CA LYS A 98 8.66 12.18 5.60
C LYS A 98 7.41 12.28 4.74
N ALA A 99 6.75 11.16 4.47
CA ALA A 99 5.46 11.16 3.79
C ALA A 99 4.38 11.86 4.62
N LEU A 100 4.32 11.58 5.93
CA LEU A 100 3.38 12.23 6.85
C LEU A 100 3.66 13.73 6.99
N GLU A 101 4.92 14.13 7.19
CA GLU A 101 5.36 15.54 7.20
C GLU A 101 5.00 16.26 5.90
N GLY A 102 5.09 15.56 4.76
CA GLY A 102 4.70 16.06 3.45
C GLY A 102 3.21 16.26 3.28
N GLY A 103 2.36 15.75 4.19
CA GLY A 103 0.90 15.91 4.13
C GLY A 103 0.13 14.68 3.65
N ALA A 104 0.75 13.50 3.60
CA ALA A 104 0.00 12.26 3.37
C ALA A 104 -1.05 12.05 4.47
N ARG A 105 -2.31 11.84 4.07
CA ARG A 105 -3.44 11.58 4.97
C ARG A 105 -3.38 10.17 5.57
N ALA A 106 -2.83 9.23 4.82
CA ALA A 106 -2.66 7.83 5.19
C ALA A 106 -1.46 7.22 4.43
N LEU A 107 -1.04 6.04 4.86
CA LEU A 107 0.04 5.27 4.25
C LEU A 107 -0.47 3.91 3.76
N THR A 108 -0.01 3.46 2.58
CA THR A 108 -0.19 2.06 2.15
C THR A 108 1.13 1.32 2.35
N LEU A 109 1.12 0.28 3.19
CA LEU A 109 2.33 -0.47 3.57
C LEU A 109 2.10 -1.97 3.42
N ILE A 110 2.85 -2.73 2.62
CA ILE A 110 4.03 -2.37 1.82
C ILE A 110 3.82 -2.59 0.31
N ASN A 111 4.69 -1.98 -0.48
CA ASN A 111 4.92 -2.36 -1.87
C ASN A 111 5.65 -3.71 -1.97
N SER A 112 5.79 -4.24 -3.20
CA SER A 112 6.53 -5.48 -3.48
C SER A 112 7.99 -5.43 -3.01
N VAL A 113 8.57 -6.60 -2.73
CA VAL A 113 9.92 -6.74 -2.17
C VAL A 113 10.91 -7.16 -3.26
N GLY A 114 12.08 -6.54 -3.30
CA GLY A 114 13.14 -6.96 -4.23
C GLY A 114 13.68 -8.36 -3.88
N VAL A 115 13.79 -9.24 -4.88
CA VAL A 115 14.34 -10.59 -4.74
C VAL A 115 15.28 -10.93 -5.90
N LEU A 116 16.08 -11.99 -5.72
CA LEU A 116 16.89 -12.60 -6.75
C LEU A 116 16.47 -14.07 -6.90
N ALA A 117 16.20 -14.50 -8.13
CA ALA A 117 16.05 -15.91 -8.45
C ALA A 117 17.22 -16.34 -9.34
N VAL A 118 17.86 -17.45 -8.98
CA VAL A 118 18.99 -18.03 -9.71
C VAL A 118 18.54 -19.37 -10.28
N ASP A 119 18.84 -19.60 -11.56
CA ASP A 119 18.65 -20.88 -12.24
C ASP A 119 19.96 -21.68 -12.11
N PRO A 120 20.01 -22.69 -11.22
CA PRO A 120 21.24 -23.45 -10.97
C PRO A 120 21.60 -24.39 -12.12
N GLU A 121 20.63 -24.81 -12.93
CA GLU A 121 20.86 -25.71 -14.06
C GLU A 121 21.55 -24.97 -15.21
N ASN A 122 21.14 -23.73 -15.46
CA ASN A 122 21.70 -22.89 -16.53
C ASN A 122 22.74 -21.87 -16.02
N LEU A 123 23.10 -21.91 -14.73
CA LEU A 123 24.09 -21.03 -14.08
C LEU A 123 23.86 -19.54 -14.36
N ARG A 124 22.61 -19.09 -14.32
CA ARG A 124 22.23 -17.70 -14.67
C ARG A 124 21.25 -17.11 -13.68
N ILE A 125 21.19 -15.78 -13.65
CA ILE A 125 20.12 -15.06 -12.97
C ILE A 125 18.82 -15.26 -13.77
N ALA A 126 17.83 -15.89 -13.14
CA ALA A 126 16.51 -16.11 -13.73
C ALA A 126 15.64 -14.86 -13.61
N LEU A 127 15.72 -14.17 -12.45
CA LEU A 127 15.01 -12.93 -12.16
C LEU A 127 15.88 -12.05 -11.26
N SER A 128 15.98 -10.77 -11.58
CA SER A 128 16.58 -9.75 -10.71
C SER A 128 15.57 -8.63 -10.40
N SER A 129 15.65 -8.14 -9.16
CA SER A 129 14.83 -7.04 -8.64
C SER A 129 15.02 -5.71 -9.35
N SER A 130 15.99 -5.59 -10.26
CA SER A 130 16.14 -4.42 -11.13
C SER A 130 14.88 -4.14 -11.96
N ASN A 131 14.05 -5.16 -12.26
CA ASN A 131 12.86 -5.00 -13.11
C ASN A 131 11.55 -5.55 -12.52
N MET A 132 11.57 -6.23 -11.36
CA MET A 132 10.37 -6.88 -10.79
C MET A 132 10.40 -6.95 -9.26
N GLY A 133 9.23 -6.90 -8.64
CA GLY A 133 9.07 -7.12 -7.21
C GLY A 133 8.32 -8.41 -6.86
N TYR A 134 8.65 -9.00 -5.72
CA TYR A 134 8.03 -10.20 -5.18
C TYR A 134 6.84 -9.84 -4.28
N SER A 135 5.75 -10.59 -4.41
CA SER A 135 4.49 -10.36 -3.70
C SER A 135 3.81 -11.68 -3.35
N GLY A 136 2.59 -11.60 -2.78
CA GLY A 136 1.84 -12.77 -2.33
C GLY A 136 2.16 -13.18 -0.90
N SER A 137 1.59 -14.31 -0.46
CA SER A 137 1.65 -14.78 0.93
C SER A 137 3.05 -14.82 1.57
N PRO A 138 4.15 -15.10 0.84
CA PRO A 138 5.49 -15.09 1.42
C PRO A 138 5.93 -13.76 2.06
N ILE A 139 5.38 -12.61 1.62
CA ILE A 139 5.73 -11.30 2.19
C ILE A 139 4.80 -10.85 3.33
N LEU A 140 3.85 -11.69 3.75
CA LEU A 140 2.85 -11.36 4.78
C LEU A 140 3.49 -10.84 6.06
N TYR A 141 4.42 -11.58 6.65
CA TYR A 141 5.04 -11.22 7.92
C TYR A 141 5.93 -9.98 7.83
N ILE A 142 6.47 -9.72 6.64
CA ILE A 142 7.24 -8.51 6.37
C ILE A 142 6.31 -7.29 6.41
N GLY A 143 5.15 -7.37 5.74
CA GLY A 143 4.16 -6.30 5.77
C GLY A 143 3.52 -6.12 7.15
N LEU A 144 3.25 -7.20 7.90
CA LEU A 144 2.77 -7.10 9.29
C LEU A 144 3.77 -6.36 10.19
N LYS A 145 5.06 -6.68 10.09
CA LYS A 145 6.12 -5.99 10.84
C LYS A 145 6.18 -4.51 10.47
N ALA A 146 6.12 -4.19 9.17
CA ALA A 146 6.13 -2.82 8.67
C ALA A 146 4.96 -1.98 9.23
N VAL A 147 3.74 -2.52 9.18
CA VAL A 147 2.55 -1.84 9.74
C VAL A 147 2.67 -1.68 11.25
N TYR A 148 3.11 -2.73 11.96
CA TYR A 148 3.33 -2.67 13.41
C TYR A 148 4.28 -1.54 13.80
N GLU A 149 5.45 -1.45 13.16
CA GLU A 149 6.47 -0.45 13.51
C GLU A 149 6.02 0.97 13.20
N VAL A 150 5.46 1.21 12.01
CA VAL A 150 4.99 2.55 11.60
C VAL A 150 3.80 2.98 12.44
N TYR A 151 2.86 2.08 12.75
CA TYR A 151 1.73 2.39 13.63
C TYR A 151 2.21 2.76 15.04
N ARG A 152 3.17 1.99 15.59
CA ARG A 152 3.72 2.25 16.93
C ARG A 152 4.41 3.60 17.02
N GLU A 153 5.17 3.96 16.00
CA GLU A 153 5.94 5.21 15.97
C GLU A 153 5.06 6.44 15.75
N TYR A 154 4.12 6.37 14.80
CA TYR A 154 3.41 7.56 14.32
C TYR A 154 1.90 7.57 14.61
N GLY A 155 1.32 6.45 15.07
CA GLY A 155 -0.13 6.31 15.19
C GLY A 155 -0.88 6.53 13.87
N ALA A 156 -0.19 6.31 12.74
CA ALA A 156 -0.67 6.71 11.42
C ALA A 156 -1.91 5.93 10.96
N GLU A 157 -2.68 6.56 10.07
CA GLU A 157 -3.74 5.88 9.33
C GLU A 157 -3.09 4.99 8.25
N ILE A 158 -3.23 3.66 8.35
CA ILE A 158 -2.52 2.72 7.49
C ILE A 158 -3.47 1.78 6.74
N VAL A 159 -3.22 1.62 5.45
CA VAL A 159 -3.77 0.55 4.60
C VAL A 159 -2.74 -0.58 4.53
N GLY A 160 -3.08 -1.74 5.12
CA GLY A 160 -2.21 -2.92 5.12
C GLY A 160 -2.21 -3.61 3.75
N CYS A 161 -1.03 -3.82 3.18
CA CYS A 161 -0.82 -4.41 1.87
C CYS A 161 0.35 -5.40 1.92
N GLY A 162 0.19 -6.57 1.31
CA GLY A 162 1.26 -7.57 1.21
C GLY A 162 0.86 -8.90 1.83
N GLY A 163 0.70 -9.91 0.98
CA GLY A 163 0.51 -11.30 1.39
C GLY A 163 -0.82 -11.67 2.04
N VAL A 164 -1.80 -10.77 2.09
CA VAL A 164 -3.15 -11.08 2.55
C VAL A 164 -3.79 -12.11 1.61
N ALA A 165 -4.09 -13.29 2.11
CA ALA A 165 -4.74 -14.37 1.37
C ALA A 165 -5.94 -14.98 2.11
N SER A 166 -6.19 -14.57 3.36
CA SER A 166 -7.27 -15.07 4.20
C SER A 166 -7.77 -14.01 5.17
N TRP A 167 -8.92 -14.26 5.80
CA TRP A 167 -9.43 -13.42 6.89
C TRP A 167 -8.48 -13.37 8.10
N ARG A 168 -7.65 -14.41 8.33
CA ARG A 168 -6.68 -14.43 9.44
C ARG A 168 -5.55 -13.44 9.20
N ASP A 169 -5.09 -13.35 7.96
CA ASP A 169 -4.06 -12.40 7.56
C ASP A 169 -4.61 -10.97 7.68
N ALA A 170 -5.84 -10.76 7.20
CA ALA A 170 -6.56 -9.50 7.33
C ALA A 170 -6.73 -9.08 8.81
N ALA A 171 -7.20 -9.99 9.67
CA ALA A 171 -7.34 -9.74 11.11
C ALA A 171 -5.99 -9.42 11.75
N SER A 172 -4.90 -10.11 11.34
CA SER A 172 -3.55 -9.84 11.85
C SER A 172 -3.09 -8.42 11.49
N TYR A 173 -3.33 -7.96 10.26
CA TYR A 173 -3.04 -6.59 9.84
C TYR A 173 -3.83 -5.56 10.66
N VAL A 174 -5.12 -5.81 10.90
CA VAL A 174 -5.95 -4.93 11.73
C VAL A 174 -5.39 -4.84 13.15
N LEU A 175 -5.08 -5.98 13.75
CA LEU A 175 -4.53 -6.05 15.11
C LEU A 175 -3.23 -5.28 15.25
N VAL A 176 -2.35 -5.29 14.24
CA VAL A 176 -1.07 -4.55 14.26
C VAL A 176 -1.19 -3.08 13.88
N GLY A 177 -2.35 -2.60 13.43
CA GLY A 177 -2.60 -1.16 13.22
C GLY A 177 -3.24 -0.75 11.90
N ALA A 178 -3.46 -1.67 10.96
CA ALA A 178 -4.11 -1.34 9.70
C ALA A 178 -5.61 -1.04 9.90
N ARG A 179 -6.12 -0.01 9.22
CA ARG A 179 -7.54 0.35 9.20
C ARG A 179 -8.27 -0.11 7.95
N ALA A 180 -7.53 -0.34 6.89
CA ALA A 180 -8.01 -0.91 5.64
C ALA A 180 -6.97 -1.88 5.09
N LEU A 181 -7.34 -2.65 4.06
CA LEU A 181 -6.51 -3.70 3.48
C LEU A 181 -6.51 -3.59 1.95
N GLN A 182 -5.37 -3.85 1.33
CA GLN A 182 -5.25 -4.12 -0.11
C GLN A 182 -4.93 -5.59 -0.33
N VAL A 183 -5.67 -6.22 -1.26
CA VAL A 183 -5.47 -7.61 -1.65
C VAL A 183 -5.29 -7.70 -3.17
N ALA A 184 -4.10 -8.09 -3.61
CA ALA A 184 -3.76 -8.17 -5.04
C ALA A 184 -3.49 -9.62 -5.47
N THR A 185 -2.31 -10.18 -5.14
CA THR A 185 -1.87 -11.49 -5.64
C THR A 185 -2.87 -12.61 -5.38
N ALA A 186 -3.45 -12.70 -4.17
CA ALA A 186 -4.44 -13.73 -3.84
C ALA A 186 -5.74 -13.56 -4.65
N LEU A 187 -6.15 -12.31 -4.93
CA LEU A 187 -7.31 -12.01 -5.75
C LEU A 187 -7.06 -12.39 -7.22
N MET A 188 -5.88 -12.06 -7.76
CA MET A 188 -5.48 -12.40 -9.13
C MET A 188 -5.38 -13.90 -9.37
N LEU A 189 -4.92 -14.65 -8.37
CA LEU A 189 -4.81 -16.11 -8.44
C LEU A 189 -6.12 -16.84 -8.11
N SER A 190 -7.14 -16.12 -7.63
CA SER A 190 -8.43 -16.72 -7.28
C SER A 190 -9.22 -17.12 -8.53
N ARG A 191 -9.78 -18.33 -8.51
CA ARG A 191 -10.73 -18.78 -9.55
C ARG A 191 -12.05 -18.01 -9.51
N SER A 192 -12.41 -17.43 -8.37
CA SER A 192 -13.59 -16.61 -8.19
C SER A 192 -13.26 -15.43 -7.28
N PRO A 193 -12.90 -14.26 -7.86
CA PRO A 193 -12.58 -13.05 -7.08
C PRO A 193 -13.70 -12.65 -6.12
N ARG A 194 -14.96 -12.75 -6.57
CA ARG A 194 -16.12 -12.42 -5.72
C ARG A 194 -16.23 -13.35 -4.51
N ALA A 195 -16.18 -14.68 -4.73
CA ALA A 195 -16.27 -15.64 -3.62
C ALA A 195 -15.10 -15.50 -2.64
N PHE A 196 -13.91 -15.14 -3.14
CA PHE A 196 -12.75 -14.84 -2.30
C PHE A 196 -13.00 -13.63 -1.39
N VAL A 197 -13.47 -12.51 -1.94
CA VAL A 197 -13.81 -11.31 -1.16
C VAL A 197 -14.92 -11.61 -0.15
N ASP A 198 -15.98 -12.29 -0.58
CA ASP A 198 -17.10 -12.68 0.28
C ASP A 198 -16.62 -13.55 1.47
N GLY A 199 -15.69 -14.48 1.23
CA GLY A 199 -15.10 -15.34 2.27
C GLY A 199 -14.20 -14.57 3.24
N LEU A 200 -13.46 -13.57 2.74
CA LEU A 200 -12.62 -12.71 3.57
C LEU A 200 -13.48 -11.86 4.51
N LEU A 201 -14.55 -11.26 4.00
CA LEU A 201 -15.48 -10.42 4.78
C LEU A 201 -16.20 -11.22 5.86
N ARG A 202 -16.84 -12.34 5.51
CA ARG A 202 -17.52 -13.21 6.50
C ARG A 202 -16.57 -13.69 7.59
N GLY A 203 -15.35 -14.11 7.21
CA GLY A 203 -14.37 -14.57 8.17
C GLY A 203 -13.94 -13.49 9.17
N LEU A 204 -13.87 -12.23 8.74
CA LEU A 204 -13.59 -11.09 9.61
C LEU A 204 -14.78 -10.78 10.53
N GLU A 205 -16.01 -10.78 10.00
CA GLU A 205 -17.23 -10.56 10.77
C GLU A 205 -17.36 -11.59 11.90
N ASP A 206 -17.30 -12.88 11.56
CA ASP A 206 -17.37 -13.96 12.55
C ASP A 206 -16.24 -13.85 13.59
N TRP A 207 -15.05 -13.41 13.18
CA TRP A 207 -13.91 -13.24 14.08
C TRP A 207 -14.13 -12.07 15.06
N LEU A 208 -14.66 -10.94 14.59
CA LEU A 208 -14.99 -9.80 15.44
C LEU A 208 -16.01 -10.19 16.51
N GLU A 209 -17.07 -10.90 16.11
CA GLU A 209 -18.10 -11.40 17.03
C GLU A 209 -17.52 -12.34 18.08
N ARG A 210 -16.77 -13.38 17.67
CA ARG A 210 -16.14 -14.32 18.61
C ARG A 210 -15.17 -13.67 19.58
N LYS A 211 -14.56 -12.54 19.21
CA LYS A 211 -13.65 -11.78 20.08
C LYS A 211 -14.35 -10.69 20.89
N GLY A 212 -15.64 -10.48 20.67
CA GLY A 212 -16.42 -9.46 21.40
C GLY A 212 -16.14 -8.02 20.97
N PHE A 213 -15.60 -7.81 19.76
CA PHE A 213 -15.43 -6.47 19.20
C PHE A 213 -16.74 -5.97 18.60
N ARG A 214 -17.16 -4.75 18.98
CA ARG A 214 -18.38 -4.11 18.44
C ARG A 214 -18.17 -3.50 17.06
N SER A 215 -16.91 -3.25 16.69
CA SER A 215 -16.54 -2.78 15.37
C SER A 215 -15.08 -3.11 15.08
N ILE A 216 -14.72 -3.17 13.79
CA ILE A 216 -13.32 -3.35 13.38
C ILE A 216 -12.39 -2.28 13.98
N ARG A 217 -12.91 -1.07 14.24
CA ARG A 217 -12.15 0.04 14.84
C ARG A 217 -11.63 -0.28 16.24
N GLU A 218 -12.36 -1.09 17.01
CA GLU A 218 -11.93 -1.49 18.35
C GLU A 218 -10.73 -2.44 18.32
N ALA A 219 -10.60 -3.21 17.24
CA ALA A 219 -9.52 -4.15 16.99
C ALA A 219 -8.26 -3.50 16.38
N VAL A 220 -8.39 -2.33 15.75
CA VAL A 220 -7.25 -1.61 15.15
C VAL A 220 -6.19 -1.35 16.21
N GLY A 221 -4.98 -1.82 15.95
CA GLY A 221 -3.81 -1.60 16.81
C GLY A 221 -3.92 -2.24 18.19
N TYR A 222 -4.81 -3.22 18.39
CA TYR A 222 -5.08 -3.82 19.69
C TYR A 222 -3.81 -4.34 20.39
N VAL A 223 -2.85 -4.90 19.64
CA VAL A 223 -1.61 -5.46 20.20
C VAL A 223 -0.63 -4.42 20.74
N HIS A 224 -0.86 -3.13 20.47
CA HIS A 224 -0.05 -2.02 21.01
C HIS A 224 -0.54 -1.55 22.39
N ARG A 225 -1.66 -2.07 22.90
CA ARG A 225 -2.23 -1.70 24.21
C ARG A 225 -1.69 -2.54 25.37
N ALA A 226 -0.91 -3.57 25.05
CA ALA A 226 -0.36 -4.53 26.00
C ALA A 226 0.97 -4.06 26.60
#